data_AF-A0A537QKT5-F1
#
_entry.id   AF-A0A537QKT5-F1
#
_cell.length_a   1.000
_cell.length_b   1.000
_cell.length_c   1.000
_cell.angle_alpha   90.00
_cell.angle_beta   90.00
_cell.angle_gamma   90.00
#
_symmetry.space_group_name_H-M   'P 1'
#
loop_
_entity.id
_entity.type
_entity.pdbx_description
1 polymer ?
#
loop_
_entity_poly.entity_id
_entity_poly.type
_entity_poly.pdbx_seq_one_letter_code
_entity_poly.pdbx_strand_id
1 'polypeptide(L)'
;MAAELVTKITAARAVEQTQESPFYIPMTGPAARPRRSLKHDDTFIVLDSHGDIGASAGGPDGLFNGDTRYLARLELVLDEVQPLLLGSNLRDDNSGLSVDLTNPDIYRDGRIVLPKDMLHIVRTVFLWR
;
A
#
# COMPACT_ATOMS: atom_id res chain seq x y z
N MET A 1 8.90 37.72 29.88
CA MET A 1 8.65 36.46 30.59
C MET A 1 7.36 35.86 30.04
N ALA A 2 7.46 34.88 29.15
CA ALA A 2 6.35 34.10 28.63
C ALA A 2 6.92 32.72 28.27
N ALA A 3 6.82 31.77 29.19
CA ALA A 3 7.28 30.41 29.00
C ALA A 3 6.41 29.48 29.84
N GLU A 4 5.22 29.17 29.35
CA GLU A 4 4.38 28.10 29.89
C GLU A 4 3.40 27.63 28.80
N LEU A 5 3.94 26.99 27.76
CA LEU A 5 3.08 26.32 26.77
C LEU A 5 3.82 25.20 26.04
N VAL A 6 4.58 24.39 26.77
CA VAL A 6 5.12 23.13 26.23
C VAL A 6 5.13 22.07 27.32
N THR A 7 3.96 21.60 27.75
CA THR A 7 3.82 20.27 28.37
C THR A 7 2.35 19.88 28.35
N LYS A 8 1.99 18.97 27.45
CA LYS A 8 0.96 17.90 27.59
C LYS A 8 0.45 17.46 26.21
N ILE A 9 1.20 16.59 25.55
CA ILE A 9 0.61 15.62 24.61
C ILE A 9 1.13 14.25 25.01
N THR A 10 0.61 13.74 26.11
CA THR A 10 0.71 12.31 26.43
C THR A 10 -0.65 11.87 26.98
N ALA A 11 -1.65 11.87 26.11
CA ALA A 11 -2.88 11.14 26.39
C ALA A 11 -2.65 9.69 25.96
N ALA A 12 -2.34 8.83 26.93
CA ALA A 12 -2.47 7.39 26.74
C ALA A 12 -3.91 7.10 26.32
N ARG A 13 -4.08 6.58 25.11
CA ARG A 13 -5.38 6.22 24.55
C ARG A 13 -5.96 5.11 25.41
N ALA A 14 -7.02 5.40 26.17
CA ALA A 14 -7.76 4.36 26.88
C ALA A 14 -8.28 3.36 25.85
N VAL A 15 -7.82 2.11 25.94
CA VAL A 15 -8.32 1.02 25.11
C VAL A 15 -9.71 0.66 25.64
N GLU A 16 -10.74 1.12 24.95
CA GLU A 16 -12.12 0.79 25.26
C GLU A 16 -12.32 -0.72 25.05
N GLN A 17 -12.64 -1.44 26.14
CA GLN A 17 -12.89 -2.88 26.08
C GLN A 17 -14.27 -3.13 25.49
N THR A 18 -14.33 -3.26 24.16
CA THR A 18 -15.54 -3.59 23.42
C THR A 18 -15.94 -5.04 23.68
N GLN A 19 -17.19 -5.26 24.09
CA GLN A 19 -17.78 -6.60 24.28
C GLN A 19 -17.78 -7.37 22.95
N GLU A 20 -17.06 -8.50 22.90
CA GLU A 20 -16.94 -9.33 21.70
C GLU A 20 -18.29 -9.99 21.35
N SER A 21 -18.90 -9.55 20.24
CA SER A 21 -19.97 -10.28 19.57
C SER A 21 -19.34 -11.42 18.73
N PRO A 22 -19.99 -12.58 18.58
CA PRO A 22 -19.48 -13.71 17.77
C PRO A 22 -19.22 -13.39 16.29
N PHE A 23 -19.60 -12.20 15.81
CA PHE A 23 -19.34 -11.71 14.46
C PHE A 23 -18.60 -10.36 14.42
N TYR A 24 -17.99 -9.96 15.53
CA TYR A 24 -17.24 -8.71 15.60
C TYR A 24 -15.96 -8.82 14.76
N ILE A 25 -15.89 -8.05 13.68
CA ILE A 25 -14.66 -7.87 12.90
C ILE A 25 -14.03 -6.55 13.37
N PRO A 26 -13.00 -6.59 14.24
CA PRO A 26 -12.33 -5.38 14.68
C PRO A 26 -11.66 -4.68 13.50
N MET A 27 -11.71 -3.35 13.46
CA MET A 27 -10.89 -2.57 12.56
C MET A 27 -9.43 -2.67 13.03
N THR A 28 -8.65 -3.55 12.42
CA THR A 28 -7.22 -3.71 12.72
C THR A 28 -6.39 -2.72 11.91
N GLY A 29 -6.40 -1.45 12.32
CA GLY A 29 -5.46 -0.43 11.83
C GLY A 29 -5.99 0.53 10.76
N PRO A 30 -5.10 1.32 10.13
CA PRO A 30 -5.48 2.36 9.17
C PRO A 30 -6.17 1.76 7.94
N ALA A 31 -6.93 2.61 7.24
CA ALA A 31 -7.63 2.22 6.02
C ALA A 31 -6.65 1.58 5.03
N ALA A 32 -6.91 0.31 4.78
CA ALA A 32 -6.16 -0.53 3.87
C ALA A 32 -6.31 0.06 2.44
N ARG A 33 -5.23 0.11 1.64
CA ARG A 33 -5.35 0.54 0.24
C ARG A 33 -6.33 -0.36 -0.52
N PRO A 34 -7.05 0.14 -1.53
CA PRO A 34 -7.91 -0.72 -2.35
C PRO A 34 -7.11 -1.88 -2.96
N ARG A 35 -7.61 -3.10 -2.82
CA ARG A 35 -7.00 -4.30 -3.43
C ARG A 35 -7.52 -4.50 -4.84
N ARG A 36 -6.65 -5.01 -5.70
CA ARG A 36 -6.92 -5.42 -7.08
C ARG A 36 -6.49 -6.87 -7.24
N SER A 37 -7.30 -7.66 -7.95
CA SER A 37 -7.01 -9.08 -8.15
C SER A 37 -7.00 -9.41 -9.63
N LEU A 38 -5.91 -10.02 -10.11
CA LEU A 38 -5.86 -10.65 -11.44
C LEU A 38 -5.96 -12.16 -11.28
N LYS A 39 -6.60 -12.84 -12.22
CA LYS A 39 -6.71 -14.30 -12.23
C LYS A 39 -6.49 -14.85 -13.64
N HIS A 40 -5.70 -15.90 -13.74
CA HIS A 40 -5.50 -16.68 -14.95
C HIS A 40 -5.28 -18.16 -14.58
N ASP A 41 -6.16 -19.05 -15.07
CA ASP A 41 -6.22 -20.46 -14.69
C ASP A 41 -6.23 -20.66 -13.16
N ASP A 42 -5.26 -21.43 -12.64
CA ASP A 42 -5.04 -21.75 -11.23
C ASP A 42 -4.18 -20.70 -10.52
N THR A 43 -3.79 -19.63 -11.22
CA THR A 43 -2.96 -18.55 -10.69
C THR A 43 -3.79 -17.31 -10.46
N PHE A 44 -3.63 -16.68 -9.29
CA PHE A 44 -4.19 -15.36 -9.04
C PHE A 44 -3.21 -14.53 -8.22
N ILE A 45 -3.31 -13.21 -8.38
CA ILE A 45 -2.47 -12.25 -7.66
C ILE A 45 -3.38 -11.21 -7.01
N VAL A 46 -3.08 -10.85 -5.78
CA VAL A 46 -3.76 -9.79 -5.02
C VAL A 46 -2.72 -8.71 -4.72
N LEU A 47 -3.00 -7.50 -5.19
CA LEU A 47 -2.13 -6.33 -5.16
C LEU A 47 -2.88 -5.16 -4.51
N ASP A 48 -2.16 -4.20 -3.95
CA ASP A 48 -2.74 -2.91 -3.58
C ASP A 48 -2.85 -1.96 -4.79
N SER A 49 -3.39 -0.76 -4.56
CA SER A 49 -3.59 0.25 -5.61
C SER A 49 -2.30 0.80 -6.23
N HIS A 50 -1.12 0.56 -5.63
CA HIS A 50 0.18 0.92 -6.18
C HIS A 50 0.79 -0.23 -7.00
N GLY A 51 0.12 -1.38 -7.07
CA GLY A 51 0.65 -2.60 -7.66
C GLY A 51 1.63 -3.33 -6.75
N ASP A 52 1.60 -3.05 -5.45
CA ASP A 52 2.46 -3.71 -4.45
C ASP A 52 1.74 -4.90 -3.80
N ILE A 53 2.53 -5.83 -3.26
CA ILE A 53 2.10 -6.97 -2.46
C ILE A 53 2.66 -6.76 -1.05
N GLY A 54 1.80 -6.72 -0.03
CA GLY A 54 2.24 -6.73 1.36
C GLY A 54 2.96 -5.45 1.81
N ALA A 55 2.89 -4.38 1.03
CA ALA A 55 3.45 -3.06 1.35
C ALA A 55 2.49 -2.17 2.16
N SER A 56 1.18 -2.47 2.15
CA SER A 56 0.17 -1.76 2.94
C SER A 56 -0.56 -2.71 3.90
N ALA A 57 -0.97 -2.18 5.05
CA ALA A 57 -1.66 -2.97 6.06
C ALA A 57 -2.96 -3.58 5.52
N GLY A 58 -3.34 -4.75 6.07
CA GLY A 58 -4.73 -5.23 6.03
C GLY A 58 -5.19 -5.98 4.77
N GLY A 59 -4.38 -6.85 4.16
CA GLY A 59 -4.84 -7.63 3.01
C GLY A 59 -4.14 -8.99 2.85
N PRO A 60 -4.80 -9.99 2.24
CA PRO A 60 -4.21 -11.27 1.89
C PRO A 60 -3.35 -11.16 0.62
N ASP A 61 -2.61 -10.05 0.48
CA ASP A 61 -1.83 -9.74 -0.71
C ASP A 61 -0.88 -10.91 -1.02
N GLY A 62 -0.74 -11.25 -2.30
CA GLY A 62 0.17 -12.31 -2.71
C GLY A 62 -0.03 -12.79 -4.13
N LEU A 63 0.96 -13.53 -4.63
CA LEU A 63 0.80 -14.38 -5.81
C LEU A 63 0.52 -15.80 -5.34
N PHE A 64 -0.52 -16.41 -5.89
CA PHE A 64 -1.00 -17.73 -5.51
C PHE A 64 -1.10 -18.61 -6.75
N ASN A 65 -0.76 -19.89 -6.61
CA ASN A 65 -0.98 -20.93 -7.61
C ASN A 65 -1.41 -22.22 -6.90
N GLY A 66 -2.51 -22.83 -7.33
CA GLY A 66 -3.03 -24.05 -6.68
C GLY A 66 -3.18 -23.90 -5.16
N ASP A 67 -3.82 -22.80 -4.74
CA ASP A 67 -4.04 -22.42 -3.34
C ASP A 67 -2.79 -22.22 -2.46
N THR A 68 -1.60 -22.22 -3.06
CA THR A 68 -0.34 -21.95 -2.34
C THR A 68 0.14 -20.53 -2.63
N ARG A 69 0.48 -19.76 -1.59
CA ARG A 69 1.08 -18.43 -1.73
C ARG A 69 2.57 -18.56 -2.07
N TYR A 70 2.96 -18.16 -3.28
CA TYR A 70 4.35 -18.19 -3.75
C TYR A 70 5.09 -16.87 -3.54
N LEU A 71 4.37 -15.73 -3.52
CA LEU A 71 4.95 -14.42 -3.25
C LEU A 71 4.12 -13.70 -2.20
N ALA A 72 4.75 -13.27 -1.12
CA ALA A 72 4.08 -12.58 -0.01
C ALA A 72 4.45 -11.08 0.09
N ARG A 73 5.50 -10.64 -0.61
CA ARG A 73 5.88 -9.23 -0.64
C ARG A 73 6.53 -8.85 -1.97
N LEU A 74 6.11 -7.72 -2.52
CA LEU A 74 6.66 -7.07 -3.71
C LEU A 74 6.36 -5.58 -3.54
N GLU A 75 7.39 -4.75 -3.48
CA GLU A 75 7.22 -3.32 -3.20
C GLU A 75 8.17 -2.52 -4.07
N LEU A 76 7.65 -1.46 -4.69
CA LEU A 76 8.48 -0.48 -5.39
C LEU A 76 8.76 0.73 -4.49
N VAL A 77 10.03 1.05 -4.31
CA VAL A 77 10.51 2.25 -3.60
C VAL A 77 11.53 3.01 -4.45
N LEU A 78 11.62 4.32 -4.23
CA LEU A 78 12.62 5.22 -4.80
C LEU A 78 13.37 5.89 -3.65
N ASP A 79 14.66 5.59 -3.50
CA ASP A 79 15.48 6.08 -2.37
C ASP A 79 14.82 5.76 -1.02
N GLU A 80 14.31 4.52 -0.89
CA GLU A 80 13.54 4.02 0.28
C GLU A 80 12.19 4.72 0.52
N VAL A 81 11.80 5.66 -0.33
CA VAL A 81 10.51 6.35 -0.24
C VAL A 81 9.53 5.75 -1.22
N GLN A 82 8.29 5.62 -0.79
CA GLN A 82 7.24 5.11 -1.64
C GLN A 82 6.83 6.12 -2.73
N PRO A 83 6.69 5.70 -4.00
CA PRO A 83 6.13 6.53 -5.05
C PRO A 83 4.69 6.97 -4.75
N LEU A 84 4.33 8.14 -5.26
CA LEU A 84 2.99 8.71 -5.19
C LEU A 84 2.11 8.12 -6.31
N LEU A 85 0.88 7.74 -5.97
CA LEU A 85 -0.09 7.22 -6.93
C LEU A 85 -0.72 8.35 -7.74
N LEU A 86 -0.55 8.30 -9.07
CA LEU A 86 -1.28 9.16 -10.01
C LEU A 86 -2.59 8.50 -10.45
N GLY A 87 -2.58 7.18 -10.62
CA GLY A 87 -3.76 6.43 -11.02
C GLY A 87 -3.49 4.93 -11.09
N SER A 88 -4.55 4.13 -10.97
CA SER A 88 -4.49 2.70 -11.25
C SER A 88 -5.74 2.28 -12.01
N ASN A 89 -5.55 1.48 -13.06
CA ASN A 89 -6.62 0.99 -13.91
C ASN A 89 -6.51 -0.52 -14.10
N LEU A 90 -7.58 -1.22 -13.78
CA LEU A 90 -7.74 -2.63 -14.09
C LEU A 90 -8.39 -2.74 -15.46
N ARG A 91 -7.83 -3.55 -16.36
CA ARG A 91 -8.45 -3.78 -17.67
C ARG A 91 -9.82 -4.45 -17.51
N ASP A 92 -10.74 -4.13 -18.41
CA ASP A 92 -12.11 -4.66 -18.40
C ASP A 92 -12.16 -6.20 -18.51
N ASP A 93 -11.18 -6.79 -19.20
CA ASP A 93 -11.02 -8.25 -19.34
C ASP A 93 -10.27 -8.90 -18.17
N ASN A 94 -9.94 -8.13 -17.12
CA ASN A 94 -9.14 -8.54 -15.98
C ASN A 94 -7.75 -9.12 -16.34
N SER A 95 -7.25 -8.85 -17.54
CA SER A 95 -5.97 -9.39 -18.04
C SER A 95 -4.75 -8.68 -17.46
N GLY A 96 -4.92 -7.45 -16.97
CA GLY A 96 -3.82 -6.68 -16.41
C GLY A 96 -4.23 -5.45 -15.63
N LEU A 97 -3.32 -5.03 -14.76
CA LEU A 97 -3.37 -3.81 -13.96
C LEU A 97 -2.28 -2.86 -14.47
N SER A 98 -2.67 -1.63 -14.82
CA SER A 98 -1.75 -0.53 -15.09
C SER A 98 -1.77 0.44 -13.92
N VAL A 99 -0.60 0.85 -13.45
CA VAL A 99 -0.43 1.79 -12.35
C VAL A 99 0.53 2.89 -12.77
N ASP A 100 0.06 4.12 -12.68
CA ASP A 100 0.83 5.34 -12.91
C ASP A 100 1.27 5.90 -11.56
N LEU A 101 2.58 6.06 -11.40
CA LEU A 101 3.24 6.54 -10.19
C LEU A 101 4.16 7.72 -10.52
N THR A 102 4.45 8.53 -9.52
CA THR A 102 5.51 9.55 -9.59
C THR A 102 6.36 9.59 -8.33
N ASN A 103 7.51 10.23 -8.39
CA ASN A 103 8.36 10.38 -7.22
C ASN A 103 7.85 11.49 -6.29
N PRO A 104 7.98 11.33 -4.96
CA PRO A 104 7.89 12.43 -4.02
C PRO A 104 9.18 13.28 -4.06
N ASP A 105 9.24 14.33 -3.24
CA ASP A 105 10.50 15.02 -2.96
C ASP A 105 11.46 14.04 -2.27
N ILE A 106 12.66 13.86 -2.84
CA ILE A 106 13.73 13.04 -2.27
C ILE A 106 14.79 13.95 -1.68
N TYR A 107 15.17 13.67 -0.43
CA TYR A 107 16.12 14.48 0.34
C TYR A 107 17.43 13.72 0.57
N ARG A 108 18.56 14.42 0.46
CA ARG A 108 19.86 13.98 0.99
C ARG A 108 20.47 15.10 1.80
N ASP A 109 20.93 14.79 3.02
CA ASP A 109 21.50 15.76 3.96
C ASP A 109 20.59 17.00 4.17
N GLY A 110 19.28 16.77 4.25
CA GLY A 110 18.28 17.83 4.43
C GLY A 110 18.03 18.72 3.21
N ARG A 111 18.60 18.39 2.04
CA ARG A 111 18.39 19.12 0.78
C ARG A 111 17.63 18.27 -0.22
N ILE A 112 16.68 18.87 -0.94
CA ILE A 112 15.98 18.21 -2.04
C ILE A 112 16.98 17.93 -3.16
N VAL A 113 17.17 16.66 -3.49
CA VAL A 113 18.01 16.20 -4.61
C VAL A 113 17.19 15.75 -5.81
N LEU A 114 15.92 15.40 -5.59
CA LEU A 114 14.95 15.16 -6.65
C LEU A 114 13.62 15.81 -6.25
N PRO A 115 13.19 16.89 -6.91
CA PRO A 115 11.87 17.46 -6.71
C PRO A 115 10.76 16.47 -7.07
N LYS A 116 9.62 16.54 -6.39
CA LYS A 116 8.42 15.77 -6.71
C LYS A 116 7.97 15.97 -8.16
N ASP A 117 7.23 14.99 -8.68
CA ASP A 117 6.60 15.03 -10.01
C ASP A 117 7.60 15.07 -11.18
N MET A 118 8.85 14.65 -10.97
CA MET A 118 9.91 14.68 -11.99
C MET A 118 10.10 13.37 -12.75
N LEU A 119 9.66 12.27 -12.17
CA LEU A 119 9.68 10.93 -12.74
C LEU A 119 8.25 10.46 -12.93
N HIS A 120 7.92 9.98 -14.12
CA HIS A 120 6.71 9.21 -14.36
C HIS A 120 7.08 7.74 -14.47
N ILE A 121 6.45 6.91 -13.63
CA ILE A 121 6.70 5.48 -13.56
C ILE A 121 5.40 4.77 -13.91
N VAL A 122 5.46 3.91 -14.92
CA VAL A 122 4.34 3.06 -15.30
C VAL A 122 4.66 1.62 -14.93
N ARG A 123 3.78 1.00 -14.15
CA ARG A 123 3.82 -0.43 -13.85
C ARG A 123 2.68 -1.12 -14.57
N THR A 124 3.00 -2.18 -15.30
CA THR A 124 2.01 -3.08 -15.88
C THR A 124 2.18 -4.45 -15.26
N VAL A 125 1.14 -4.94 -14.60
CA VAL A 125 1.09 -6.27 -14.01
C VAL A 125 0.07 -7.09 -14.78
N PHE A 126 0.46 -8.29 -15.20
CA PHE A 126 -0.42 -9.25 -15.87
C PHE A 126 -0.03 -10.66 -15.46
N LEU A 127 -0.96 -11.60 -15.58
CA LEU A 127 -0.67 -13.02 -15.45
C LEU A 127 -0.57 -13.60 -16.86
N TRP A 128 0.49 -14.37 -17.10
CA TRP A 128 0.77 -15.00 -18.38
C TRP A 128 1.08 -16.48 -18.17
N ARG A 129 0.77 -17.29 -19.17
CA ARG A 129 1.12 -18.71 -19.22
C ARG A 129 1.93 -19.02 -20.46
#